data_AF-A0A098TIN9-F1
#
_entry.id   AF-A0A098TIN9-F1
#
_cell.length_a   1.000
_cell.length_b   1.000
_cell.length_c   1.000
_cell.angle_alpha   90.00
_cell.angle_beta   90.00
_cell.angle_gamma   90.00
#
_symmetry.space_group_name_H-M   'P 1'
#
loop_
_entity.id
_entity.type
_entity.pdbx_description
1 polymer ?
#
loop_
_entity_poly.entity_id
_entity_poly.type
_entity_poly.pdbx_seq_one_letter_code
_entity_poly.pdbx_strand_id
1 'polypeptide(L)'
;MLLLHDQDLELLGSSQSTSAEARFLGRVFVKKQSFPKISRQEALKCCRGYLDTGDFCVLVESSAELTLWFQKPAASPSQTTTTPETTPAGTTSPPKLKFSNALSAAQQKQLEQLLAEAIGPIASLLIQQLVPEARSTADLLNHLAARVPEPSRQQFLKRAQSLLQSLL
;
A
#
# COMPACT_ATOMS: atom_id res chain seq x y z
N MET A 1 3.78 -4.08 -12.70
CA MET A 1 2.51 -4.20 -13.45
C MET A 1 1.55 -5.00 -12.60
N LEU A 2 0.53 -4.37 -12.01
CA LEU A 2 -0.57 -5.10 -11.37
C LEU A 2 -1.69 -5.29 -12.39
N LEU A 3 -2.04 -6.53 -12.65
CA LEU A 3 -3.28 -6.90 -13.33
C LEU A 3 -4.28 -7.26 -12.24
N LEU A 4 -5.38 -6.52 -12.13
CA LEU A 4 -6.47 -6.85 -11.20
C LEU A 4 -7.68 -7.32 -11.99
N HIS A 5 -8.41 -8.29 -11.45
CA HIS A 5 -9.77 -8.53 -11.91
C HIS A 5 -10.73 -7.55 -11.23
N ASP A 6 -11.86 -7.31 -11.87
CA ASP A 6 -12.99 -6.56 -11.33
C ASP A 6 -13.38 -7.03 -9.91
N GLN A 7 -13.39 -8.34 -9.65
CA GLN A 7 -13.66 -8.94 -8.34
C GLN A 7 -12.64 -8.55 -7.25
N ASP A 8 -11.34 -8.46 -7.60
CA ASP A 8 -10.31 -7.98 -6.67
C ASP A 8 -10.54 -6.50 -6.33
N LEU A 9 -11.02 -5.71 -7.29
CA LEU A 9 -11.33 -4.31 -7.07
C LEU A 9 -12.46 -4.13 -6.05
N GLU A 10 -13.52 -4.95 -6.16
CA GLU A 10 -14.66 -4.95 -5.22
C GLU A 10 -14.26 -5.40 -3.81
N LEU A 11 -13.35 -6.37 -3.69
CA LEU A 11 -12.80 -6.83 -2.41
C LEU A 11 -11.92 -5.79 -1.71
N LEU A 12 -11.36 -4.83 -2.47
CA LEU A 12 -10.29 -3.95 -2.00
C LEU A 12 -10.72 -2.49 -1.79
N GLY A 13 -11.98 -2.11 -2.09
CA GLY A 13 -12.46 -0.74 -1.91
C GLY A 13 -13.98 -0.59 -2.01
N SER A 14 -14.57 0.02 -0.97
CA SER A 14 -16.01 0.22 -0.81
C SER A 14 -16.69 0.90 -2.00
N SER A 15 -17.83 0.33 -2.41
CA SER A 15 -18.80 0.90 -3.33
C SER A 15 -19.34 2.24 -2.82
N GLN A 16 -18.68 3.34 -3.22
CA GLN A 16 -19.34 4.64 -3.38
C GLN A 16 -18.76 5.38 -4.59
N SER A 17 -19.46 5.16 -5.71
CA SER A 17 -20.06 6.19 -6.56
C SER A 17 -19.14 7.30 -7.08
N THR A 18 -18.40 6.98 -8.15
CA THR A 18 -18.67 7.47 -9.50
C THR A 18 -17.95 6.55 -10.48
N SER A 19 -18.53 6.29 -11.66
CA SER A 19 -18.05 5.30 -12.65
C SER A 19 -16.61 5.51 -13.19
N ALA A 20 -15.89 6.51 -12.68
CA ALA A 20 -14.57 6.91 -13.12
C ALA A 20 -13.49 6.95 -12.00
N GLU A 21 -13.85 6.75 -10.72
CA GLU A 21 -12.90 6.84 -9.59
C GLU A 21 -13.04 5.63 -8.66
N ALA A 22 -11.90 5.05 -8.28
CA ALA A 22 -11.80 3.90 -7.40
C ALA A 22 -10.76 4.18 -6.31
N ARG A 23 -11.04 3.77 -5.07
CA ARG A 23 -10.07 3.88 -3.98
C ARG A 23 -9.46 2.52 -3.68
N PHE A 24 -8.13 2.47 -3.72
CA PHE A 24 -7.35 1.27 -3.48
C PHE A 24 -6.20 1.61 -2.51
N LEU A 25 -6.10 0.90 -1.39
CA LEU A 25 -5.04 1.07 -0.37
C LEU A 25 -4.86 2.52 0.12
N GLY A 26 -5.94 3.29 0.21
CA GLY A 26 -5.90 4.71 0.61
C GLY A 26 -5.47 5.66 -0.52
N ARG A 27 -5.28 5.18 -1.74
CA ARG A 27 -4.97 5.98 -2.93
C ARG A 27 -6.17 6.01 -3.88
N VAL A 28 -6.33 7.12 -4.59
CA VAL A 28 -7.41 7.30 -5.56
C VAL A 28 -6.87 6.98 -6.95
N PHE A 29 -7.55 6.08 -7.64
CA PHE A 29 -7.29 5.72 -9.02
C PHE A 29 -8.42 6.22 -9.89
N VAL A 30 -8.08 6.74 -11.07
CA VAL A 30 -9.04 7.31 -12.02
C VAL A 30 -9.01 6.48 -13.29
N LYS A 31 -10.18 6.03 -13.75
CA LYS A 31 -10.37 5.39 -15.06
C LYS A 31 -10.05 6.41 -16.14
N LYS A 32 -9.04 6.13 -16.96
CA LYS A 32 -8.62 7.00 -18.07
C LYS A 32 -8.98 6.42 -19.42
N GLN A 33 -8.69 5.13 -19.63
CA GLN A 33 -8.80 4.52 -20.95
C GLN A 33 -9.33 3.09 -20.84
N SER A 34 -10.31 2.73 -21.66
CA SER A 34 -10.86 1.39 -21.75
C SER A 34 -10.54 0.79 -23.12
N PHE A 35 -10.18 -0.49 -23.13
CA PHE A 35 -9.83 -1.28 -24.28
C PHE A 35 -10.76 -2.49 -24.35
N PRO A 36 -11.13 -2.94 -25.55
CA PRO A 36 -11.84 -4.20 -25.70
C PRO A 36 -10.90 -5.36 -25.32
N LYS A 37 -11.48 -6.47 -24.82
CA LYS A 37 -10.71 -7.64 -24.39
C LYS A 37 -9.75 -8.22 -25.44
N ILE A 38 -10.13 -8.14 -26.70
CA ILE A 38 -9.30 -8.59 -27.83
C ILE A 38 -7.99 -7.79 -27.95
N SER A 39 -7.98 -6.52 -27.52
CA SER A 39 -6.81 -5.64 -27.54
C SER A 39 -5.98 -5.70 -26.25
N ARG A 40 -6.06 -6.81 -25.50
CA ARG A 40 -5.30 -7.02 -24.25
C ARG A 40 -3.80 -6.77 -24.39
N GLN A 41 -3.19 -7.25 -25.47
CA GLN A 41 -1.76 -7.03 -25.77
C GLN A 41 -1.42 -5.54 -25.91
N GLU A 42 -2.30 -4.77 -26.54
CA GLU A 42 -2.12 -3.33 -26.74
C GLU A 42 -2.31 -2.56 -25.44
N ALA A 43 -3.30 -2.92 -24.64
CA ALA A 43 -3.52 -2.36 -23.30
C ALA A 43 -2.33 -2.61 -22.37
N LEU A 44 -1.76 -3.82 -22.40
CA LEU A 44 -0.55 -4.17 -21.64
C LEU A 44 0.67 -3.37 -22.09
N LYS A 45 0.85 -3.21 -23.40
CA LYS A 45 1.94 -2.41 -23.97
C LYS A 45 1.81 -0.94 -23.57
N CYS A 46 0.60 -0.38 -23.63
CA CYS A 46 0.30 0.99 -23.20
C CYS A 46 0.58 1.17 -21.70
N CYS A 47 0.07 0.26 -20.86
CA CYS A 47 0.33 0.23 -19.41
C CYS A 47 1.83 0.26 -19.09
N ARG A 48 2.61 -0.56 -19.79
CA ARG A 48 4.05 -0.63 -19.57
C ARG A 48 4.78 0.64 -19.96
N GLY A 49 4.32 1.34 -21.00
CA GLY A 49 4.86 2.65 -21.37
C GLY A 49 4.68 3.69 -20.27
N TYR A 50 3.52 3.73 -19.61
CA TYR A 50 3.26 4.64 -18.49
C TYR A 50 4.04 4.27 -17.22
N LEU A 51 4.21 2.97 -16.94
CA LEU A 51 5.07 2.55 -15.82
C LEU A 51 6.52 2.97 -16.03
N ASP A 52 7.01 2.97 -17.28
CA ASP A 52 8.37 3.39 -17.63
C ASP A 52 8.58 4.90 -17.45
N THR A 53 7.54 5.72 -17.66
CA THR A 53 7.55 7.16 -17.38
C THR A 53 7.48 7.52 -15.90
N GLY A 54 7.28 6.52 -15.02
CA GLY A 54 7.16 6.70 -13.58
C GLY A 54 5.72 6.95 -13.10
N ASP A 55 4.71 6.80 -13.97
CA ASP A 55 3.31 6.87 -13.57
C ASP A 55 2.87 5.57 -12.90
N PHE A 56 2.07 5.69 -11.85
CA PHE A 56 1.44 4.53 -11.22
C PHE A 56 0.12 4.22 -11.91
N CYS A 57 0.11 3.22 -12.80
CA CYS A 57 -1.10 2.73 -13.45
C CYS A 57 -1.37 1.25 -13.16
N VAL A 58 -2.65 0.91 -13.14
CA VAL A 58 -3.19 -0.43 -12.91
C VAL A 58 -4.11 -0.81 -14.05
N LEU A 59 -3.98 -2.04 -14.52
CA LEU A 59 -4.84 -2.57 -15.57
C LEU A 59 -5.89 -3.47 -14.92
N VAL A 60 -7.15 -3.06 -15.03
CA VAL A 60 -8.30 -3.78 -14.48
C VAL A 60 -8.98 -4.53 -15.60
N GLU A 61 -9.06 -5.86 -15.48
CA GLU A 61 -9.74 -6.74 -16.41
C GLU A 61 -11.17 -7.00 -15.92
N SER A 62 -12.15 -6.50 -16.67
CA SER A 62 -13.59 -6.76 -16.46
C SER A 62 -14.11 -7.75 -17.49
N SER A 63 -15.32 -8.27 -17.30
CA SER A 63 -15.91 -9.31 -18.15
C SER A 63 -15.95 -8.94 -19.64
N ALA A 64 -16.19 -7.66 -19.98
CA ALA A 64 -16.29 -7.16 -21.35
C ALA A 64 -15.10 -6.30 -21.82
N GLU A 65 -14.38 -5.64 -20.91
CA GLU A 65 -13.39 -4.61 -21.22
C GLU A 65 -12.19 -4.65 -20.28
N LEU A 66 -11.02 -4.21 -20.77
CA LEU A 66 -9.87 -3.88 -19.94
C LEU A 66 -9.81 -2.37 -19.74
N THR A 67 -9.61 -1.92 -18.51
CA THR A 67 -9.51 -0.50 -18.20
C THR A 67 -8.17 -0.16 -17.58
N LEU A 68 -7.53 0.89 -18.06
CA LEU A 68 -6.38 1.54 -17.44
C LEU A 68 -6.84 2.57 -16.42
N TRP A 69 -6.37 2.36 -15.20
CA TRP A 69 -6.59 3.21 -14.05
C TRP A 69 -5.27 3.84 -13.63
N PHE A 70 -5.26 5.16 -13.43
CA PHE A 70 -4.06 5.90 -13.04
C PHE A 70 -4.22 6.41 -11.63
N GLN A 71 -3.19 6.26 -10.81
CA GLN A 71 -3.15 6.83 -9.49
C GLN A 71 -3.17 8.35 -9.64
N LYS A 72 -4.24 8.99 -9.16
CA LYS A 72 -4.21 10.43 -8.96
C LYS A 72 -3.18 10.67 -7.86
N PRO A 73 -2.11 11.45 -8.10
CA PRO A 73 -1.31 11.94 -6.99
C PRO A 73 -2.29 12.63 -6.04
N ALA A 74 -2.19 12.34 -4.74
CA ALA A 74 -3.04 12.97 -3.75
C ALA A 74 -2.96 14.48 -4.00
N ALA A 75 -4.01 15.04 -4.59
CA ALA A 75 -4.10 16.46 -4.80
C ALA A 75 -3.91 17.05 -3.40
N SER A 76 -2.86 17.85 -3.23
CA SER A 76 -2.71 18.73 -2.07
C SER A 76 -4.09 19.23 -1.71
N PRO A 77 -4.55 19.12 -0.44
CA PRO A 77 -5.90 19.50 -0.09
C PRO A 77 -6.09 20.95 -0.51
N SER A 78 -6.77 21.18 -1.64
CA SER A 78 -7.37 22.45 -1.96
C SER A 78 -8.52 22.58 -0.99
N GLN A 79 -8.13 22.93 0.25
CA GLN A 79 -8.91 23.74 1.14
C GLN A 79 -9.43 24.88 0.26
N THR A 80 -10.70 24.79 -0.11
CA THR A 80 -11.46 25.96 -0.49
C THR A 80 -11.27 26.97 0.64
N THR A 81 -10.76 28.12 0.25
CA THR A 81 -10.35 29.22 1.10
C THR A 81 -11.43 29.62 2.10
N THR A 82 -11.10 29.63 3.39
CA THR A 82 -11.59 30.64 4.34
C THR A 82 -10.55 30.81 5.45
N THR A 83 -9.84 31.93 5.40
CA THR A 83 -8.81 32.47 6.32
C THR A 83 -9.50 33.02 7.61
N PRO A 84 -8.79 33.52 8.66
CA PRO A 84 -7.75 32.97 9.55
C PRO A 84 -8.17 32.99 11.05
N GLU A 85 -7.59 32.15 11.94
CA GLU A 85 -7.27 32.59 13.32
C GLU A 85 -6.25 31.67 14.04
N THR A 86 -5.05 32.23 14.23
CA THR A 86 -4.26 32.36 15.48
C THR A 86 -4.40 31.29 16.59
N THR A 87 -3.38 30.41 16.69
CA THR A 87 -2.42 30.20 17.84
C THR A 87 -2.98 29.98 19.28
N PRO A 88 -2.28 29.32 20.25
CA PRO A 88 -1.44 28.11 20.30
C PRO A 88 -1.78 27.14 21.48
N ALA A 89 -1.01 26.04 21.56
CA ALA A 89 -0.47 25.40 22.78
C ALA A 89 -1.15 24.15 23.40
N GLY A 90 -0.27 23.14 23.61
CA GLY A 90 -0.38 22.00 24.54
C GLY A 90 -0.75 20.68 23.87
N THR A 91 -0.06 19.54 24.01
CA THR A 91 0.96 19.10 24.97
C THR A 91 1.53 17.76 24.45
N THR A 92 2.85 17.73 24.24
CA THR A 92 3.81 16.63 24.47
C THR A 92 3.54 15.20 23.96
N SER A 93 4.39 14.74 23.04
CA SER A 93 4.81 13.33 22.95
C SER A 93 6.21 13.17 22.34
N PRO A 94 6.96 12.12 22.73
CA PRO A 94 8.39 12.17 23.07
C PRO A 94 9.35 12.21 21.86
N PRO A 95 10.65 12.46 22.09
CA PRO A 95 11.65 12.55 21.02
C PRO A 95 11.68 11.26 20.20
N LYS A 96 11.36 11.40 18.91
CA LYS A 96 11.54 10.36 17.89
C LYS A 96 13.02 9.96 17.82
N LEU A 97 13.38 8.92 18.55
CA LEU A 97 14.61 8.17 18.29
C LEU A 97 14.49 7.53 16.91
N LYS A 98 15.54 7.74 16.11
CA LYS A 98 15.61 7.42 14.68
C LYS A 98 15.64 5.91 14.49
N PHE A 99 14.47 5.28 14.33
CA PHE A 99 14.35 3.86 14.01
C PHE A 99 14.82 3.51 12.58
N SER A 100 14.95 4.52 11.72
CA SER A 100 15.29 4.41 10.30
C SER A 100 16.64 3.74 9.98
N ASN A 101 17.44 3.34 10.98
CA ASN A 101 18.70 2.62 10.81
C ASN A 101 18.88 1.40 11.74
N ALA A 102 17.84 0.96 12.47
CA ALA A 102 18.00 -0.08 13.50
C ALA A 102 17.84 -1.53 12.99
N LEU A 103 17.07 -1.76 11.92
CA LEU A 103 16.83 -3.11 11.40
C LEU A 103 17.91 -3.55 10.42
N SER A 104 18.67 -4.58 10.80
CA SER A 104 19.65 -5.21 9.91
C SER A 104 18.96 -5.92 8.75
N ALA A 105 19.62 -6.00 7.59
CA ALA A 105 19.09 -6.68 6.41
C ALA A 105 18.67 -8.14 6.70
N ALA A 106 19.39 -8.82 7.59
CA ALA A 106 19.04 -10.17 8.07
C ALA A 106 17.67 -10.21 8.78
N GLN A 107 17.37 -9.21 9.62
CA GLN A 107 16.11 -9.14 10.35
C GLN A 107 14.94 -8.83 9.42
N GLN A 108 15.13 -7.90 8.49
CA GLN A 108 14.13 -7.60 7.47
C GLN A 108 13.79 -8.86 6.65
N LYS A 109 14.83 -9.61 6.25
CA LYS A 109 14.67 -10.85 5.49
C LYS A 109 13.96 -11.94 6.29
N GLN A 110 14.26 -12.11 7.58
CA GLN A 110 13.52 -13.06 8.42
C GLN A 110 12.07 -12.64 8.66
N LEU A 111 11.80 -11.35 8.87
CA LEU A 111 10.43 -10.84 8.98
C LEU A 111 9.66 -11.08 7.69
N GLU A 112 10.30 -10.83 6.55
CA GLU A 112 9.77 -11.12 5.22
C GLU A 112 9.45 -12.60 5.07
N GLN A 113 10.34 -13.52 5.44
CA GLN A 113 10.08 -14.95 5.33
C GLN A 113 8.89 -15.40 6.19
N LEU A 114 8.85 -14.96 7.46
CA LEU A 114 7.73 -15.26 8.36
C LEU A 114 6.40 -14.75 7.81
N LEU A 115 6.43 -13.57 7.18
CA LEU A 115 5.27 -12.95 6.58
C LEU A 115 4.92 -13.65 5.25
N ALA A 116 5.91 -14.09 4.48
CA ALA A 116 5.72 -14.81 3.23
C ALA A 116 5.08 -16.19 3.44
N GLU A 117 5.37 -16.86 4.56
CA GLU A 117 4.66 -18.07 4.97
C GLU A 117 3.16 -17.82 5.25
N ALA A 118 2.80 -16.60 5.67
CA ALA A 118 1.43 -16.25 6.06
C ALA A 118 0.58 -15.69 4.90
N ILE A 119 1.15 -14.83 4.05
CA ILE A 119 0.43 -14.09 2.98
C ILE A 119 1.08 -14.22 1.60
N GLY A 120 2.16 -14.99 1.49
CA GLY A 120 2.88 -15.20 0.24
C GLY A 120 3.84 -14.05 -0.12
N PRO A 121 4.30 -13.99 -1.38
CA PRO A 121 5.42 -13.13 -1.81
C PRO A 121 5.14 -11.63 -1.70
N ILE A 122 3.90 -11.22 -1.43
CA ILE A 122 3.55 -9.82 -1.13
C ILE A 122 4.20 -9.33 0.18
N ALA A 123 4.62 -10.25 1.04
CA ALA A 123 5.34 -9.98 2.27
C ALA A 123 6.60 -9.12 2.07
N SER A 124 7.40 -9.44 1.05
CA SER A 124 8.64 -8.70 0.75
C SER A 124 8.36 -7.23 0.45
N LEU A 125 7.23 -6.94 -0.20
CA LEU A 125 6.81 -5.58 -0.49
C LEU A 125 6.36 -4.85 0.79
N LEU A 126 5.57 -5.50 1.64
CA LEU A 126 5.10 -4.91 2.90
C LEU A 126 6.27 -4.55 3.82
N ILE A 127 7.27 -5.41 3.94
CA ILE A 127 8.48 -5.12 4.73
C ILE A 127 9.22 -3.92 4.14
N GLN A 128 9.51 -3.93 2.84
CA GLN A 128 10.23 -2.83 2.20
C GLN A 128 9.48 -1.48 2.27
N GLN A 129 8.15 -1.50 2.33
CA GLN A 129 7.33 -0.30 2.47
C GLN A 129 7.24 0.17 3.93
N LEU A 130 7.07 -0.75 4.87
CA LEU A 130 6.80 -0.44 6.26
C LEU A 130 8.07 -0.21 7.08
N VAL A 131 9.21 -0.81 6.72
CA VAL A 131 10.51 -0.56 7.37
C VAL A 131 10.91 0.93 7.35
N PRO A 132 10.85 1.65 6.21
CA PRO A 132 11.18 3.08 6.20
C PRO A 132 10.09 3.96 6.81
N GLU A 133 8.83 3.52 6.84
CA GLU A 133 7.73 4.28 7.48
C GLU A 133 7.67 4.08 8.99
N ALA A 134 8.08 2.91 9.48
CA ALA A 134 7.98 2.55 10.88
C ALA A 134 8.88 3.42 11.74
N ARG A 135 8.30 3.94 12.82
CA ARG A 135 9.00 4.79 13.78
C ARG A 135 9.51 4.01 14.98
N SER A 136 9.15 2.73 15.09
CA SER A 136 9.57 1.82 16.15
C SER A 136 9.25 0.37 15.77
N THR A 137 9.89 -0.56 16.47
CA THR A 137 9.65 -2.00 16.36
C THR A 137 8.19 -2.38 16.54
N ALA A 138 7.54 -1.83 17.57
CA ALA A 138 6.13 -2.06 17.86
C ALA A 138 5.21 -1.50 16.78
N ASP A 139 5.57 -0.35 16.22
CA ASP A 139 4.85 0.33 15.14
C ASP A 139 4.89 -0.51 13.86
N LEU A 140 6.08 -1.00 13.49
CA LEU A 140 6.28 -1.92 12.36
C LEU A 140 5.43 -3.19 12.52
N LEU A 141 5.49 -3.83 13.70
CA LEU A 141 4.72 -5.03 13.99
C LEU A 141 3.23 -4.81 13.90
N ASN A 142 2.74 -3.67 14.41
CA ASN A 142 1.32 -3.33 14.37
C ASN A 142 0.85 -3.09 12.92
N HIS A 143 1.65 -2.36 12.13
CA HIS A 143 1.38 -2.13 10.72
C HIS A 143 1.37 -3.43 9.91
N LEU A 144 2.33 -4.32 10.16
CA LEU A 144 2.39 -5.63 9.52
C LEU A 144 1.22 -6.49 9.94
N ALA A 145 0.92 -6.58 11.23
CA ALA A 145 -0.18 -7.38 11.75
C ALA A 145 -1.56 -6.90 11.26
N ALA A 146 -1.73 -5.61 10.98
CA ALA A 146 -2.95 -5.09 10.37
C ALA A 146 -3.16 -5.57 8.92
N ARG A 147 -2.09 -6.03 8.25
CA ARG A 147 -2.13 -6.55 6.88
C ARG A 147 -2.06 -8.08 6.81
N VAL A 148 -1.84 -8.77 7.94
CA VAL A 148 -1.84 -10.23 8.02
C VAL A 148 -3.23 -10.73 8.41
N PRO A 149 -3.85 -11.63 7.62
CA PRO A 149 -5.11 -12.26 7.96
C PRO A 149 -4.96 -13.23 9.15
N GLU A 150 -6.03 -13.37 9.94
CA GLU A 150 -6.09 -14.42 10.97
C GLU A 150 -6.26 -15.81 10.31
N PRO A 151 -5.69 -16.89 10.89
CA PRO A 151 -5.04 -16.99 12.20
C PRO A 151 -3.53 -16.69 12.21
N SER A 152 -2.90 -16.53 11.05
CA SER A 152 -1.44 -16.38 10.92
C SER A 152 -0.89 -15.12 11.60
N ARG A 153 -1.73 -14.10 11.80
CA ARG A 153 -1.39 -12.85 12.49
C ARG A 153 -0.76 -13.06 13.87
N GLN A 154 -1.34 -13.92 14.70
CA GLN A 154 -0.83 -14.14 16.06
C GLN A 154 0.52 -14.87 16.06
N GLN A 155 0.67 -15.85 15.19
CA GLN A 155 1.92 -16.60 15.03
C GLN A 155 3.04 -15.68 14.52
N PHE A 156 2.73 -14.84 13.52
CA PHE A 156 3.65 -13.82 13.02
C PHE A 156 4.09 -12.86 14.13
N LEU A 157 3.14 -12.27 14.87
CA LEU A 157 3.45 -11.31 15.95
C LEU A 157 4.34 -11.92 17.03
N LYS A 158 4.10 -13.17 17.44
CA LYS A 158 4.96 -13.86 18.42
C LYS A 158 6.37 -14.06 17.90
N ARG A 159 6.52 -14.58 16.68
CA ARG A 159 7.82 -14.86 16.04
C ARG A 159 8.61 -13.57 15.82
N ALA A 160 7.96 -12.54 15.27
CA ALA A 160 8.58 -11.27 14.97
C ALA A 160 8.98 -10.51 16.24
N GLN A 161 8.16 -10.54 17.31
CA GLN A 161 8.57 -10.00 18.62
C GLN A 161 9.79 -10.72 19.19
N SER A 162 9.82 -12.07 19.17
CA SER A 162 10.96 -12.84 19.67
C SER A 162 12.26 -12.49 18.92
N LEU A 163 12.17 -12.29 17.61
CA LEU A 163 13.29 -11.92 16.76
C LEU A 163 13.86 -10.53 17.10
N LEU A 164 12.97 -9.60 17.43
CA LEU A 164 13.33 -8.22 17.74
C LEU A 164 13.76 -8.05 19.22
N GLN A 165 13.22 -8.86 20.13
CA GLN A 165 13.64 -8.92 21.53
C GLN A 165 15.01 -9.57 21.74
N SER A 166 15.47 -10.44 20.83
CA SER A 166 16.81 -11.04 20.90
C SER A 166 17.97 -10.04 20.73
N LEU A 167 17.66 -8.74 20.67
CA LEU A 167 18.59 -7.62 20.46
C LEU A 167 18.65 -6.64 21.65
N LEU A 168 17.78 -6.81 22.66
CA LEU A 168 17.73 -6.03 23.91
C LEU A 168 18.44 -6.79 25.03
#